data_AF-A0A3B9KFQ7-F1
#
_entry.id   AF-A0A3B9KFQ7-F1
#
_cell.length_a   1.000
_cell.length_b   1.000
_cell.length_c   1.000
_cell.angle_alpha   90.00
_cell.angle_beta   90.00
_cell.angle_gamma   90.00
#
_symmetry.space_group_name_H-M   'P 1'
#
loop_
_entity.id
_entity.type
_entity.pdbx_description
1 polymer ?
#
loop_
_entity_poly.entity_id
_entity_poly.type
_entity_poly.pdbx_seq_one_letter_code
_entity_poly.pdbx_strand_id
1 'polypeptide(L)'
;MTSTVQFRTILWGAILTLLLVCSFLFIKPTLAIDFGLGIIINLKFVVALVGLLVIALYHIFDRPNAETTKLSLTTALTIIWLSLIIFFPFKDPNNQEYSGAVAFFTLIGGLAVSVFWVRFFADEII
;
A
#
# COMPACT_ATOMS: atom_id res chain seq x y z
N MET A 1 8.53 17.28 -24.43
CA MET A 1 8.45 15.83 -24.72
C MET A 1 7.05 15.39 -24.31
N THR A 2 6.22 14.90 -25.21
CA THR A 2 4.89 14.41 -24.87
C THR A 2 5.03 13.04 -24.20
N SER A 3 5.21 13.04 -22.89
CA SER A 3 5.17 11.83 -22.07
C SER A 3 3.73 11.30 -22.08
N THR A 4 3.45 10.37 -22.97
CA THR A 4 2.17 9.65 -22.95
C THR A 4 2.13 8.80 -21.69
N VAL A 5 1.38 9.28 -20.70
CA VAL A 5 1.12 8.55 -19.45
C VAL A 5 0.59 7.16 -19.80
N GLN A 6 1.29 6.12 -19.36
CA GLN A 6 0.86 4.74 -19.63
C GLN A 6 -0.25 4.36 -18.65
N PHE A 7 -1.49 4.77 -18.99
CA PHE A 7 -2.69 4.52 -18.18
C PHE A 7 -2.87 3.05 -17.79
N ARG A 8 -2.54 2.14 -18.72
CA ARG A 8 -2.58 0.68 -18.49
C ARG A 8 -1.73 0.27 -17.29
N THR A 9 -0.53 0.83 -17.16
CA THR A 9 0.40 0.49 -16.09
C THR A 9 -0.10 0.96 -14.73
N ILE A 10 -0.68 2.16 -14.68
CA ILE A 10 -1.30 2.74 -13.47
C ILE A 10 -2.51 1.90 -13.05
N LEU A 11 -3.39 1.55 -13.99
CA LEU A 11 -4.58 0.75 -13.72
C LEU A 11 -4.20 -0.60 -13.11
N TRP A 12 -3.24 -1.31 -13.70
CA TRP A 12 -2.77 -2.59 -13.18
C TRP A 12 -2.07 -2.43 -11.83
N GLY A 13 -1.28 -1.38 -11.62
CA GLY A 13 -0.69 -1.07 -10.32
C GLY A 13 -1.77 -0.87 -9.24
N ALA A 14 -2.81 -0.09 -9.54
CA ALA A 14 -3.94 0.15 -8.65
C ALA A 14 -4.70 -1.16 -8.35
N ILE A 15 -5.02 -1.96 -9.36
CA ILE A 15 -5.67 -3.26 -9.18
C ILE A 15 -4.84 -4.18 -8.29
N LEU A 16 -3.52 -4.23 -8.51
CA LEU A 16 -2.61 -5.09 -7.74
C LEU A 16 -2.52 -4.65 -6.28
N THR A 17 -2.54 -3.33 -6.02
CA THR A 17 -2.60 -2.78 -4.66
C THR A 17 -3.94 -3.05 -3.97
N LEU A 18 -5.05 -2.97 -4.71
CA LEU A 18 -6.38 -3.29 -4.18
C LEU A 18 -6.48 -4.77 -3.84
N LEU A 19 -5.96 -5.65 -4.70
CA LEU A 19 -5.89 -7.08 -4.45
C LEU A 19 -5.04 -7.39 -3.22
N LEU A 20 -3.90 -6.71 -3.05
CA LEU A 20 -3.07 -6.82 -1.85
C LEU A 20 -3.83 -6.44 -0.57
N VAL A 21 -4.53 -5.30 -0.59
CA VAL A 21 -5.36 -4.85 0.54
C VAL A 21 -6.46 -5.86 0.84
N CYS A 22 -7.17 -6.36 -0.18
CA CYS A 22 -8.19 -7.39 0.01
C CYS A 22 -7.60 -8.68 0.60
N SER A 23 -6.48 -9.18 0.08
CA SER A 23 -5.80 -10.35 0.65
C SER A 23 -5.45 -10.13 2.12
N PHE A 24 -4.94 -8.94 2.47
CA PHE A 24 -4.61 -8.61 3.86
C PHE A 24 -5.85 -8.56 4.76
N LEU A 25 -7.00 -8.08 4.27
CA LEU A 25 -8.23 -8.01 5.07
C LEU A 25 -8.87 -9.39 5.28
N PHE A 26 -8.90 -10.24 4.25
CA PHE A 26 -9.58 -11.54 4.31
C PHE A 26 -8.78 -12.64 4.99
N ILE A 27 -7.44 -12.54 5.06
CA ILE A 27 -6.61 -13.53 5.75
C ILE A 27 -6.79 -13.38 7.26
N LYS A 28 -7.28 -14.45 7.90
CA LYS A 28 -7.38 -14.52 9.36
C LYS A 28 -5.97 -14.44 9.98
N PRO A 29 -5.76 -13.59 10.99
CA PRO A 29 -4.45 -13.45 11.66
C PRO A 29 -4.01 -14.69 12.43
N THR A 30 -4.90 -15.67 12.62
CA THR A 30 -4.63 -16.96 13.27
C THR A 30 -3.99 -17.98 12.33
N LEU A 31 -3.92 -17.71 11.02
CA LEU A 31 -3.19 -18.58 10.09
C LEU A 31 -1.70 -18.28 10.21
N ALA A 32 -0.97 -19.24 10.74
CA ALA A 32 0.48 -19.24 10.74
C ALA A 32 0.98 -20.40 9.88
N ILE A 33 2.08 -20.17 9.16
CA ILE A 33 2.82 -21.26 8.52
C ILE A 33 3.79 -21.78 9.57
N ASP A 34 3.61 -23.05 9.95
CA ASP A 34 4.57 -23.79 10.76
C ASP A 34 5.52 -24.54 9.83
N PHE A 35 6.80 -24.16 9.86
CA PHE A 35 7.85 -24.79 9.06
C PHE A 35 8.50 -25.99 9.79
N GLY A 36 8.05 -26.33 11.00
CA GLY A 36 8.77 -27.19 11.93
C GLY A 36 9.97 -26.47 12.55
N LEU A 37 10.44 -26.92 13.73
CA LEU A 37 11.48 -26.27 14.57
C LEU A 37 11.01 -25.07 15.41
N GLY A 38 9.70 -24.86 15.58
CA GLY A 38 9.16 -23.78 16.44
C GLY A 38 9.19 -22.39 15.80
N ILE A 39 9.50 -22.30 14.50
CA ILE A 39 9.42 -21.06 13.73
C ILE A 39 7.99 -20.91 13.20
N ILE A 40 7.20 -20.13 13.92
CA ILE A 40 5.82 -19.81 13.57
C ILE A 40 5.80 -18.43 12.94
N ILE A 41 5.51 -18.35 11.63
CA ILE A 41 5.44 -17.07 10.91
C ILE A 41 3.98 -16.77 10.58
N ASN A 42 3.53 -15.55 10.89
CA ASN A 42 2.17 -15.14 10.58
C ASN A 42 1.99 -15.00 9.06
N LEU A 43 1.08 -15.80 8.48
CA LEU A 43 0.81 -15.81 7.04
C LEU A 43 0.43 -14.41 6.53
N LYS A 44 -0.25 -13.63 7.37
CA LYS A 44 -0.71 -12.28 7.05
C LYS A 44 0.46 -11.34 6.74
N PHE A 45 1.57 -11.49 7.47
CA PHE A 45 2.78 -10.70 7.27
C PHE A 45 3.54 -11.15 6.02
N VAL A 46 3.60 -12.46 5.78
CA VAL A 46 4.23 -13.04 4.58
C VAL A 46 3.51 -12.56 3.31
N VAL A 47 2.18 -12.60 3.27
CA VAL A 47 1.40 -12.14 2.11
C VAL A 47 1.57 -10.64 1.88
N ALA A 48 1.63 -9.83 2.95
CA ALA A 48 1.91 -8.40 2.82
C ALA A 48 3.27 -8.14 2.18
N LEU A 49 4.31 -8.85 2.63
CA LEU A 49 5.68 -8.71 2.13
C LEU A 49 5.78 -9.18 0.67
N VAL A 50 5.21 -10.35 0.35
CA VAL A 50 5.18 -10.89 -1.02
C VAL A 50 4.40 -9.96 -1.95
N GLY A 51 3.25 -9.45 -1.53
CA GLY A 51 2.48 -8.52 -2.35
C GLY A 51 3.21 -7.21 -2.63
N LEU A 52 3.92 -6.66 -1.64
CA LEU A 52 4.76 -5.48 -1.82
C LEU A 52 5.93 -5.76 -2.77
N LEU A 53 6.53 -6.95 -2.66
CA LEU A 53 7.58 -7.41 -3.58
C LEU A 53 7.04 -7.49 -5.03
N VAL A 54 5.83 -8.02 -5.23
CA VAL A 54 5.21 -8.12 -6.56
C VAL A 54 4.95 -6.73 -7.14
N ILE A 55 4.46 -5.77 -6.35
CA ILE A 55 4.25 -4.38 -6.80
C ILE A 55 5.59 -3.72 -7.18
N ALA A 56 6.65 -3.96 -6.40
CA ALA A 56 7.97 -3.44 -6.69
C ALA A 56 8.55 -4.04 -7.97
N LEU A 57 8.47 -5.37 -8.13
CA LEU A 57 8.93 -6.08 -9.33
C LEU A 57 8.14 -5.62 -10.56
N TYR A 58 6.82 -5.43 -10.44
CA TYR A 58 5.97 -4.93 -11.53
C TYR A 58 6.47 -3.59 -12.08
N HIS A 59 6.79 -2.63 -11.21
CA HIS A 59 7.34 -1.33 -11.63
C HIS A 59 8.78 -1.41 -12.16
N ILE A 60 9.58 -2.37 -11.69
CA ILE A 60 10.96 -2.58 -12.18
C ILE A 60 10.96 -3.18 -13.59
N PHE A 61 10.07 -4.14 -13.87
CA PHE A 61 10.05 -4.86 -15.15
C PHE A 61 9.34 -4.09 -16.27
N ASP A 62 8.28 -3.32 -15.97
CA ASP A 62 7.53 -2.57 -17.00
C ASP A 62 8.27 -1.28 -17.45
N ARG A 63 9.32 -0.86 -16.71
CA ARG A 63 10.12 0.38 -16.93
C ARG A 63 9.29 1.58 -17.43
N PRO A 64 8.28 2.03 -16.69
CA PRO A 64 7.44 3.14 -17.12
C PRO A 64 8.24 4.46 -17.08
N ASN A 65 7.77 5.47 -17.82
CA ASN A 65 8.30 6.82 -17.67
C ASN A 65 8.26 7.26 -16.19
N ALA A 66 9.22 8.08 -15.76
CA ALA A 66 9.38 8.46 -14.35
C ALA A 66 8.10 9.10 -13.78
N GLU A 67 7.38 9.88 -14.59
CA GLU A 67 6.09 10.49 -14.24
C GLU A 67 5.00 9.43 -13.97
N THR A 68 4.91 8.40 -14.81
CA THR A 68 3.92 7.31 -14.65
C THR A 68 4.19 6.50 -13.39
N THR A 69 5.47 6.24 -13.07
CA THR A 69 5.85 5.52 -11.85
C THR A 69 5.53 6.34 -10.59
N LYS A 70 5.85 7.64 -10.59
CA LYS A 70 5.51 8.55 -9.49
C LYS A 70 3.99 8.58 -9.24
N LEU A 71 3.19 8.72 -10.30
CA LEU A 71 1.74 8.75 -10.21
C LEU A 71 1.18 7.43 -9.68
N SER A 72 1.61 6.29 -10.26
CA SER A 72 1.19 4.95 -9.84
C SER A 72 1.48 4.69 -8.35
N LEU A 73 2.69 4.99 -7.87
CA LEU A 73 3.06 4.82 -6.46
C LEU A 73 2.27 5.74 -5.53
N THR A 74 2.01 6.99 -5.94
CA THR A 74 1.21 7.93 -5.15
C THR A 74 -0.24 7.47 -5.04
N THR A 75 -0.82 6.92 -6.12
CA THR A 75 -2.16 6.32 -6.07
C THR A 75 -2.20 5.06 -5.19
N ALA A 76 -1.20 4.18 -5.28
CA ALA A 76 -1.06 3.01 -4.41
C ALA A 76 -1.01 3.39 -2.93
N LEU A 77 -0.19 4.40 -2.59
CA LEU A 77 -0.08 4.93 -1.22
C LEU A 77 -1.43 5.49 -0.73
N THR A 78 -2.15 6.20 -1.60
CA THR A 78 -3.47 6.75 -1.28
C THR A 78 -4.50 5.64 -1.00
N ILE A 79 -4.49 4.54 -1.78
CA ILE A 79 -5.36 3.38 -1.57
C ILE A 79 -5.05 2.69 -0.24
N ILE A 80 -3.77 2.49 0.08
CA ILE A 80 -3.32 1.89 1.35
C ILE A 80 -3.75 2.78 2.53
N TRP A 81 -3.57 4.10 2.41
CA TRP A 81 -3.97 5.04 3.45
C TRP A 81 -5.49 5.08 3.67
N LEU A 82 -6.29 5.08 2.59
CA LEU A 82 -7.75 4.97 2.68
C LEU A 82 -8.19 3.67 3.34
N SER A 83 -7.52 2.56 3.03
CA SER A 83 -7.78 1.27 3.68
C SER A 83 -7.53 1.31 5.19
N LEU A 84 -6.46 1.98 5.64
CA LEU A 84 -6.17 2.17 7.06
C LEU A 84 -7.30 2.92 7.78
N ILE A 85 -7.84 3.98 7.18
CA ILE A 85 -8.94 4.75 7.78
C ILE A 85 -10.24 3.92 7.86
N ILE A 86 -10.57 3.19 6.80
CA ILE A 86 -11.86 2.50 6.68
C ILE A 86 -11.90 1.24 7.55
N PHE A 87 -10.83 0.45 7.54
CA PHE A 87 -10.82 -0.88 8.14
C PHE A 87 -10.13 -0.94 9.51
N PHE A 88 -9.37 0.08 9.89
CA PHE A 88 -8.69 0.16 11.18
C PHE A 88 -9.11 1.44 11.93
N PRO A 89 -10.35 1.49 12.46
CA PRO A 89 -10.87 2.68 13.12
C PRO A 89 -10.08 3.03 14.39
N PHE A 90 -9.85 4.32 14.62
CA PHE A 90 -9.11 4.86 15.78
C PHE A 90 -9.77 4.63 17.14
N LYS A 91 -10.95 4.02 17.16
CA LYS A 91 -11.71 3.78 18.38
C LYS A 91 -12.45 2.46 18.24
N ASP A 92 -11.69 1.38 18.24
CA ASP A 92 -12.27 0.04 18.37
C ASP A 92 -12.43 -0.30 19.88
N PRO A 93 -13.66 -0.53 20.37
CA PRO A 93 -13.88 -0.90 21.77
C PRO A 93 -13.23 -2.24 22.15
N ASN A 94 -12.89 -3.10 21.19
CA ASN A 94 -12.27 -4.41 21.42
C ASN A 94 -10.73 -4.39 21.30
N ASN A 95 -10.10 -3.29 20.89
CA ASN A 95 -8.65 -3.24 20.65
C ASN A 95 -8.02 -1.92 21.11
N GLN A 96 -8.06 -1.68 22.43
CA GLN A 96 -7.55 -0.43 23.02
C GLN A 96 -6.02 -0.34 23.05
N GLU A 97 -5.30 -1.46 23.11
CA GLU A 97 -3.83 -1.47 23.24
C GLU A 97 -3.11 -0.90 22.01
N TYR A 98 -3.59 -1.19 20.79
CA TYR A 98 -2.92 -0.78 19.56
C TYR A 98 -3.55 0.43 18.87
N SER A 99 -4.63 0.96 19.43
CA SER A 99 -5.41 2.05 18.83
C SER A 99 -4.57 3.32 18.61
N GLY A 100 -3.69 3.66 19.56
CA GLY A 100 -2.81 4.83 19.45
C GLY A 100 -1.78 4.70 18.32
N ALA A 101 -1.19 3.51 18.14
CA ALA A 101 -0.21 3.27 17.07
C ALA A 101 -0.88 3.33 15.69
N VAL A 102 -2.06 2.74 15.54
CA VAL A 102 -2.86 2.83 14.32
C VAL A 102 -3.19 4.28 13.99
N ALA A 103 -3.62 5.08 14.97
CA ALA A 103 -3.88 6.50 14.77
C ALA A 103 -2.64 7.27 14.29
N PHE A 104 -1.49 7.04 14.91
CA PHE A 104 -0.24 7.66 14.53
C PHE A 104 0.18 7.33 13.09
N PHE A 105 0.18 6.04 12.72
CA PHE A 105 0.58 5.61 11.37
C PHE A 105 -0.39 6.08 10.30
N THR A 106 -1.69 6.12 10.58
CA THR A 106 -2.67 6.65 9.64
C THR A 106 -2.52 8.16 9.46
N LEU A 107 -2.22 8.93 10.50
CA LEU A 107 -1.99 10.38 10.39
C LEU A 107 -0.70 10.70 9.63
N ILE A 108 0.39 10.00 9.92
CA ILE A 108 1.65 10.13 9.18
C ILE A 108 1.48 9.68 7.73
N GLY A 109 0.74 8.59 7.48
CA GLY A 109 0.41 8.14 6.14
C GLY A 109 -0.35 9.22 5.36
N GLY A 110 -1.28 9.91 6.01
CA GLY A 110 -2.06 10.99 5.39
C GLY A 110 -1.21 12.22 5.06
N LEU A 111 -0.25 12.56 5.94
CA LEU A 111 0.75 13.59 5.67
C LEU A 111 1.65 13.21 4.49
N ALA A 112 2.09 11.95 4.40
CA ALA A 112 2.88 11.49 3.27
C ALA A 112 2.08 11.59 1.97
N VAL A 113 0.82 11.13 1.96
CA VAL A 113 -0.08 11.24 0.80
C VAL A 113 -0.20 12.69 0.35
N SER A 114 -0.49 13.62 1.26
CA SER A 114 -0.65 15.03 0.89
C SER A 114 0.64 15.65 0.34
N VAL A 115 1.80 15.37 0.95
CA VAL A 115 3.10 15.86 0.49
C VAL A 115 3.46 15.31 -0.89
N PHE A 116 3.23 14.01 -1.14
CA PHE A 116 3.53 13.40 -2.44
C PHE A 116 2.62 13.93 -3.55
N TRP A 117 1.33 14.15 -3.28
CA TRP A 117 0.43 14.81 -4.22
C TRP A 117 0.82 16.25 -4.50
N VAL A 118 1.14 17.04 -3.47
CA VAL A 118 1.62 18.42 -3.65
C VAL A 118 2.90 18.46 -4.47
N ARG A 119 3.85 17.55 -4.22
CA ARG A 119 5.09 17.47 -4.99
C ARG A 119 4.84 17.05 -6.43
N PHE A 120 3.91 16.12 -6.68
CA PHE A 120 3.53 15.74 -8.04
C PHE A 120 2.93 16.93 -8.81
N PHE A 121 1.98 17.66 -8.21
CA PHE A 121 1.41 18.85 -8.85
C PHE A 121 2.44 19.97 -9.02
N ALA A 122 3.37 20.15 -8.08
CA ALA A 122 4.42 21.15 -8.19
C ALA A 122 5.45 20.84 -9.30
N ASP A 123 5.76 19.56 -9.54
CA ASP A 123 6.66 19.14 -10.63
C ASP A 123 6.04 19.42 -12.03
N GLU A 124 4.70 19.48 -12.17
CA GLU A 124 4.02 19.77 -13.45
C GLU A 124 3.78 21.26 -13.73
N ILE A 125 4.00 22.17 -12.77
CA ILE A 125 3.73 23.62 -12.90
C ILE A 125 4.90 24.38 -13.57
N ILE A 126 6.02 23.73 -13.87
CA ILE A 126 7.24 24.34 -14.46
C ILE A 126 7.37 24.03 -15.94
#